data_AF-A0AB37VTY4-F1
#
_entry.id   AF-A0AB37VTY4-F1
#
_cell.length_a   1.000
_cell.length_b   1.000
_cell.length_c   1.000
_cell.angle_alpha   90.00
_cell.angle_beta   90.00
_cell.angle_gamma   90.00
#
_symmetry.space_group_name_H-M   'P 1'
#
loop_
_entity.id
_entity.type
_entity.pdbx_description
1 polymer ?
#
loop_
_entity_poly.entity_id
_entity_poly.type
_entity_poly.pdbx_seq_one_letter_code
_entity_poly.pdbx_strand_id
1 'polypeptide(L)'
;MNKEQRTKFIGGSVVGIAMISLCSVALLKGCSAEQDKKEPTSSSIVKKTEKKTTRNRETKKNKGKETTKTENSTEESVSNLYDRAGISYSTESSSPNLTRQELQEISHVSQVLSNKKEEAKKQEEARENLLNSTGMNWLNNLSKKDDTKPIINKVENDKQSNDKIESNKPIEEPIVKPDNQQPEPNPTPVPPEEVVDYQALQQVLFYAENIDGSAYLATSYQALQTEISIGQQMLNAQNSSQSEVNAQTMRIQQAIDSLVPKGNKASLAEAIEKAQSINLELYTTASVENFNRVYAQALAVYNEPELTQQDIDSQVSELNHAMDQLVKRGDKTELQALLEKTKQVDRQIYTVESLQALDEAIGESEAVLNNKDATQDDVNQAYNNLKSTFDSLKKIDEPDLSLVYLNRLIEECDSLKSEDYTSDSFMSFEIILNQSKELAKKEGVTQEEVQKQIEDLNQAKQNLVKKADKTALKSMIDTVSALQEEKYTPESWAELQETLKTANSVFSNENATQEQVNEAIKALESAKNALIEKEV
;
A
#
# COMPACT_ATOMS: atom_id res chain seq x y z
N MET A 1 23.22 33.21 -33.48
CA MET A 1 23.81 34.57 -33.51
C MET A 1 23.69 35.16 -32.11
N ASN A 2 24.80 35.24 -31.34
CA ASN A 2 24.88 35.75 -29.95
C ASN A 2 24.02 35.03 -28.88
N LYS A 3 24.32 35.02 -27.57
CA LYS A 3 25.55 35.17 -26.74
C LYS A 3 25.26 34.41 -25.40
N GLU A 4 26.19 33.73 -24.71
CA GLU A 4 27.24 34.24 -23.81
C GLU A 4 26.69 35.14 -22.66
N GLN A 5 27.02 35.01 -21.36
CA GLN A 5 28.22 34.54 -20.62
C GLN A 5 27.87 33.92 -19.22
N ARG A 6 28.65 32.97 -18.63
CA ARG A 6 29.70 33.05 -17.54
C ARG A 6 29.23 33.57 -16.15
N THR A 7 29.82 33.27 -14.96
CA THR A 7 31.14 32.68 -14.59
C THR A 7 31.22 32.04 -13.17
N LYS A 8 32.20 31.11 -13.01
CA LYS A 8 32.87 30.48 -11.82
C LYS A 8 32.95 31.22 -10.46
N PHE A 9 32.99 30.44 -9.35
CA PHE A 9 34.10 30.18 -8.37
C PHE A 9 33.50 29.28 -7.22
N ILE A 10 34.05 28.26 -6.54
CA ILE A 10 35.35 27.59 -6.25
C ILE A 10 35.51 27.44 -4.71
N GLY A 11 35.80 26.22 -4.23
CA GLY A 11 36.19 25.90 -2.83
C GLY A 11 35.35 24.76 -2.19
N GLY A 12 35.90 23.75 -1.50
CA GLY A 12 37.33 23.36 -1.41
C GLY A 12 37.78 22.57 -0.17
N SER A 13 37.40 21.28 -0.02
CA SER A 13 38.00 20.23 0.85
C SER A 13 37.31 18.89 0.52
N VAL A 14 37.90 17.69 0.36
CA VAL A 14 39.21 17.07 0.66
C VAL A 14 39.39 16.56 2.10
N VAL A 15 39.84 15.29 2.20
CA VAL A 15 39.99 14.39 3.37
C VAL A 15 38.74 13.51 3.63
N GLY A 16 38.81 12.18 3.55
CA GLY A 16 39.91 11.33 3.06
C GLY A 16 39.51 9.86 2.95
N ILE A 17 39.72 9.22 1.79
CA ILE A 17 39.39 7.80 1.56
C ILE A 17 40.61 6.96 1.91
N ALA A 18 40.52 6.16 2.97
CA ALA A 18 41.55 5.19 3.34
C ALA A 18 41.50 3.97 2.41
N MET A 19 42.61 3.67 1.72
CA MET A 19 42.70 2.43 0.94
C MET A 19 43.00 1.23 1.83
N ILE A 20 42.19 0.17 1.68
CA ILE A 20 42.63 -1.20 1.96
C ILE A 20 42.71 -1.93 0.62
N SER A 21 43.79 -2.68 0.43
CA SER A 21 44.21 -3.19 -0.88
C SER A 21 44.45 -4.70 -0.83
N LEU A 22 44.37 -5.33 -2.01
CA LEU A 22 44.84 -6.69 -2.32
C LEU A 22 44.23 -7.85 -1.51
N CYS A 23 43.31 -8.56 -2.17
CA CYS A 23 43.54 -9.99 -2.43
C CYS A 23 42.88 -10.41 -3.76
N SER A 24 43.63 -10.32 -4.85
CA SER A 24 43.23 -10.89 -6.14
C SER A 24 43.80 -12.31 -6.28
N VAL A 25 42.92 -13.31 -6.36
CA VAL A 25 43.27 -14.64 -6.89
C VAL A 25 42.39 -14.90 -8.10
N ALA A 26 43.01 -15.02 -9.27
CA ALA A 26 42.30 -15.17 -10.53
C ALA A 26 42.18 -16.64 -10.94
N LEU A 27 41.03 -17.02 -11.50
CA LEU A 27 40.93 -18.12 -12.45
C LEU A 27 40.09 -17.71 -13.66
N LEU A 28 40.78 -17.45 -14.77
CA LEU A 28 40.18 -17.27 -16.09
C LEU A 28 40.09 -18.62 -16.82
N LYS A 29 38.89 -18.93 -17.35
CA LYS A 29 38.55 -19.80 -18.51
C LYS A 29 37.02 -19.90 -18.56
N GLY A 30 36.35 -19.88 -19.72
CA GLY A 30 36.79 -19.76 -21.11
C GLY A 30 35.72 -20.32 -22.06
N CYS A 31 35.68 -19.83 -23.32
CA CYS A 31 34.60 -20.08 -24.32
C CYS A 31 33.26 -19.38 -23.95
N SER A 32 32.64 -18.47 -24.72
CA SER A 32 32.72 -18.04 -26.15
C SER A 32 31.96 -18.90 -27.16
N ALA A 33 31.33 -18.22 -28.15
CA ALA A 33 30.52 -18.72 -29.27
C ALA A 33 29.13 -19.33 -28.88
N GLU A 34 28.04 -19.22 -29.66
CA GLU A 34 27.78 -18.50 -30.93
C GLU A 34 26.28 -18.13 -31.06
N GLN A 35 25.87 -17.52 -32.18
CA GLN A 35 24.52 -17.02 -32.45
C GLN A 35 23.53 -18.06 -33.07
N ASP A 36 22.27 -17.62 -33.14
CA ASP A 36 21.35 -17.71 -34.29
C ASP A 36 20.28 -18.84 -34.42
N LYS A 37 19.02 -18.38 -34.32
CA LYS A 37 17.88 -18.64 -35.23
C LYS A 37 17.71 -20.03 -35.87
N LYS A 38 16.65 -20.77 -35.49
CA LYS A 38 15.43 -20.99 -36.33
C LYS A 38 14.43 -22.02 -35.78
N GLU A 39 13.16 -21.60 -35.72
CA GLU A 39 12.00 -22.44 -36.06
C GLU A 39 11.88 -22.55 -37.62
N PRO A 40 11.09 -23.48 -38.24
CA PRO A 40 9.74 -23.85 -37.80
C PRO A 40 9.21 -25.28 -38.13
N THR A 41 7.90 -25.47 -37.91
CA THR A 41 6.95 -26.40 -38.57
C THR A 41 6.97 -27.92 -38.29
N SER A 42 6.02 -28.32 -37.42
CA SER A 42 4.80 -29.11 -37.77
C SER A 42 4.82 -30.65 -37.96
N SER A 43 3.69 -31.25 -37.56
CA SER A 43 3.04 -32.48 -38.07
C SER A 43 3.39 -33.89 -37.55
N SER A 44 2.71 -34.26 -36.44
CA SER A 44 1.91 -35.51 -36.28
C SER A 44 2.64 -36.89 -36.26
N ILE A 45 2.06 -38.06 -35.92
CA ILE A 45 0.68 -38.53 -35.61
C ILE A 45 0.72 -39.66 -34.52
N VAL A 46 -0.45 -40.07 -33.97
CA VAL A 46 -0.81 -41.39 -33.35
C VAL A 46 -0.88 -41.56 -31.81
N LYS A 47 -2.07 -41.24 -31.27
CA LYS A 47 -2.98 -42.09 -30.45
C LYS A 47 -2.43 -43.23 -29.54
N LYS A 48 -2.73 -43.12 -28.23
CA LYS A 48 -3.54 -44.07 -27.41
C LYS A 48 -4.01 -43.32 -26.15
N THR A 49 -5.27 -42.90 -26.00
CA THR A 49 -6.44 -43.68 -25.52
C THR A 49 -6.21 -44.49 -24.25
N GLU A 50 -6.76 -44.03 -23.12
CA GLU A 50 -7.90 -44.74 -22.50
C GLU A 50 -8.72 -43.81 -21.58
N LYS A 51 -9.97 -44.20 -21.29
CA LYS A 51 -10.92 -43.49 -20.40
C LYS A 51 -11.18 -44.33 -19.15
N LYS A 52 -11.47 -43.68 -18.02
CA LYS A 52 -12.57 -44.16 -17.15
C LYS A 52 -13.25 -43.00 -16.39
N THR A 53 -14.48 -43.24 -15.92
CA THR A 53 -15.40 -42.18 -15.51
C THR A 53 -16.41 -42.70 -14.48
N THR A 54 -16.58 -41.96 -13.37
CA THR A 54 -17.71 -42.02 -12.39
C THR A 54 -17.50 -40.83 -11.42
N ARG A 55 -18.42 -39.92 -11.06
CA ARG A 55 -19.89 -39.75 -11.18
C ARG A 55 -20.77 -40.36 -10.06
N ASN A 56 -21.07 -39.57 -9.02
CA ASN A 56 -22.38 -39.34 -8.37
C ASN A 56 -22.21 -38.28 -7.22
N ARG A 57 -23.13 -37.32 -6.97
CA ARG A 57 -24.50 -37.33 -6.37
C ARG A 57 -24.54 -37.73 -4.88
N GLU A 58 -25.39 -37.21 -3.97
CA GLU A 58 -26.40 -36.10 -3.82
C GLU A 58 -26.81 -36.07 -2.29
N THR A 59 -27.51 -35.13 -1.61
CA THR A 59 -28.24 -33.86 -1.87
C THR A 59 -28.56 -33.06 -0.55
N LYS A 60 -28.88 -31.75 -0.66
CA LYS A 60 -29.92 -30.95 0.10
C LYS A 60 -29.84 -30.63 1.63
N LYS A 61 -30.04 -29.32 1.93
CA LYS A 61 -30.89 -28.69 3.01
C LYS A 61 -30.50 -28.97 4.50
N ASN A 62 -30.93 -28.20 5.52
CA ASN A 62 -32.09 -27.30 5.68
C ASN A 62 -31.87 -26.11 6.68
N LYS A 63 -32.92 -25.31 6.91
CA LYS A 63 -33.00 -24.07 7.73
C LYS A 63 -32.60 -24.17 9.21
N GLY A 64 -32.01 -23.09 9.72
CA GLY A 64 -31.66 -22.83 11.14
C GLY A 64 -32.76 -22.19 12.01
N LYS A 65 -32.33 -21.57 13.13
CA LYS A 65 -33.09 -20.59 13.94
C LYS A 65 -32.16 -19.76 14.85
N GLU A 66 -32.69 -18.70 15.48
CA GLU A 66 -31.95 -17.78 16.36
C GLU A 66 -31.68 -18.34 17.76
N THR A 67 -30.62 -17.85 18.44
CA THR A 67 -30.78 -17.23 19.77
C THR A 67 -29.57 -16.36 20.17
N THR A 68 -29.88 -15.38 21.01
CA THR A 68 -29.09 -14.25 21.50
C THR A 68 -27.83 -14.54 22.33
N LYS A 69 -26.91 -13.56 22.28
CA LYS A 69 -26.18 -12.92 23.42
C LYS A 69 -24.79 -13.41 23.89
N THR A 70 -23.82 -12.54 23.62
CA THR A 70 -22.78 -11.95 24.53
C THR A 70 -21.56 -12.74 25.04
N GLU A 71 -20.50 -11.93 25.18
CA GLU A 71 -19.26 -12.06 25.98
C GLU A 71 -18.01 -12.69 25.34
N ASN A 72 -16.87 -12.09 25.71
CA ASN A 72 -15.56 -12.29 25.10
C ASN A 72 -14.84 -13.50 25.73
N SER A 73 -14.06 -14.24 24.95
CA SER A 73 -12.76 -14.70 25.42
C SER A 73 -11.76 -14.94 24.27
N THR A 74 -10.50 -15.07 24.67
CA THR A 74 -9.27 -15.24 23.90
C THR A 74 -9.14 -16.58 23.15
N GLU A 75 -8.21 -16.61 22.19
CA GLU A 75 -7.50 -17.80 21.65
C GLU A 75 -8.37 -18.94 21.05
N GLU A 76 -8.28 -19.24 19.75
CA GLU A 76 -7.15 -20.00 19.20
C GLU A 76 -7.07 -19.99 17.65
N SER A 77 -5.86 -20.27 17.14
CA SER A 77 -5.54 -21.11 15.97
C SER A 77 -6.42 -21.07 14.70
N VAL A 78 -5.98 -20.32 13.67
CA VAL A 78 -6.14 -20.74 12.27
C VAL A 78 -4.82 -20.63 11.51
N SER A 79 -4.26 -21.78 11.15
CA SER A 79 -3.16 -21.89 10.18
C SER A 79 -3.70 -22.21 8.77
N ASN A 80 -2.86 -21.97 7.76
CA ASN A 80 -3.06 -22.27 6.33
C ASN A 80 -4.01 -21.36 5.54
N LEU A 81 -3.39 -20.50 4.72
CA LEU A 81 -3.65 -20.16 3.31
C LEU A 81 -2.64 -19.04 2.98
N TYR A 82 -1.81 -19.08 1.93
CA TYR A 82 -1.89 -19.78 0.65
C TYR A 82 -0.61 -20.54 0.30
N ASP A 83 -0.73 -21.64 -0.44
CA ASP A 83 0.42 -22.29 -1.08
C ASP A 83 0.05 -22.96 -2.41
N ARG A 84 -0.14 -22.17 -3.49
CA ARG A 84 -0.25 -22.68 -4.87
C ARG A 84 0.00 -21.63 -5.98
N ALA A 85 1.23 -21.16 -6.11
CA ALA A 85 1.72 -20.60 -7.37
C ALA A 85 3.21 -20.96 -7.55
N GLY A 86 3.48 -22.01 -8.34
CA GLY A 86 4.84 -22.46 -8.60
C GLY A 86 5.55 -21.54 -9.60
N ILE A 87 6.24 -20.52 -9.11
CA ILE A 87 7.15 -19.67 -9.89
C ILE A 87 8.53 -19.76 -9.24
N SER A 88 9.56 -20.03 -10.05
CA SER A 88 10.94 -20.11 -9.60
C SER A 88 11.49 -18.72 -9.26
N TYR A 89 11.87 -18.49 -8.00
CA TYR A 89 12.58 -17.29 -7.59
C TYR A 89 14.03 -17.33 -8.09
N SER A 90 14.31 -16.63 -9.19
CA SER A 90 15.66 -16.17 -9.51
C SER A 90 16.00 -15.00 -8.58
N THR A 91 16.90 -15.22 -7.62
CA THR A 91 17.26 -14.22 -6.61
C THR A 91 18.38 -13.31 -7.09
N GLU A 92 18.05 -12.11 -7.61
CA GLU A 92 19.05 -11.08 -7.87
C GLU A 92 18.46 -9.65 -7.79
N SER A 93 18.26 -9.17 -6.56
CA SER A 93 18.13 -7.74 -6.23
C SER A 93 18.47 -7.53 -4.74
N SER A 94 19.23 -6.49 -4.42
CA SER A 94 19.87 -6.32 -3.11
C SER A 94 19.36 -5.09 -2.34
N SER A 95 18.22 -5.24 -1.67
CA SER A 95 17.80 -4.43 -0.52
C SER A 95 17.53 -5.35 0.69
N PRO A 96 17.82 -4.93 1.93
CA PRO A 96 17.66 -5.76 3.13
C PRO A 96 16.18 -5.87 3.53
N ASN A 97 15.50 -6.88 2.99
CA ASN A 97 14.16 -7.23 3.44
C ASN A 97 14.28 -8.07 4.72
N LEU A 98 13.82 -7.54 5.85
CA LEU A 98 13.98 -8.11 7.20
C LEU A 98 13.59 -9.59 7.23
N THR A 99 14.51 -10.43 7.68
CA THR A 99 14.35 -11.88 7.68
C THR A 99 13.31 -12.34 8.71
N ARG A 100 12.85 -13.59 8.53
CA ARG A 100 11.92 -14.22 9.47
C ARG A 100 12.49 -14.36 10.89
N GLN A 101 13.82 -14.37 11.05
CA GLN A 101 14.46 -14.36 12.37
C GLN A 101 14.41 -12.97 13.01
N GLU A 102 14.74 -11.91 12.27
CA GLU A 102 14.65 -10.53 12.78
C GLU A 102 13.21 -10.19 13.21
N LEU A 103 12.18 -10.67 12.49
CA LEU A 103 10.77 -10.54 12.90
C LEU A 103 10.43 -11.30 14.20
N GLN A 104 11.08 -12.44 14.47
CA GLN A 104 10.90 -13.18 15.72
C GLN A 104 11.65 -12.51 16.89
N GLU A 105 12.82 -11.94 16.63
CA GLU A 105 13.59 -11.16 17.60
C GLU A 105 12.83 -9.87 17.98
N ILE A 106 12.23 -9.17 17.02
CA ILE A 106 11.32 -8.03 17.25
C ILE A 106 10.15 -8.44 18.18
N SER A 107 9.49 -9.57 17.91
CA SER A 107 8.39 -10.06 18.76
C SER A 107 8.84 -10.41 20.19
N HIS A 108 10.07 -10.91 20.36
CA HIS A 108 10.65 -11.20 21.68
C HIS A 108 11.01 -9.90 22.42
N VAL A 109 11.55 -8.91 21.71
CA VAL A 109 11.78 -7.55 22.26
C VAL A 109 10.47 -6.95 22.75
N SER A 110 9.36 -7.01 21.99
CA SER A 110 8.04 -6.50 22.44
C SER A 110 7.58 -7.06 23.79
N GLN A 111 7.85 -8.35 24.09
CA GLN A 111 7.53 -8.92 25.40
C GLN A 111 8.46 -8.40 26.52
N VAL A 112 9.74 -8.15 26.21
CA VAL A 112 10.69 -7.51 27.15
C VAL A 112 10.33 -6.04 27.41
N LEU A 113 9.82 -5.30 26.40
CA LEU A 113 9.32 -3.92 26.57
C LEU A 113 8.23 -3.85 27.66
N SER A 114 7.26 -4.76 27.58
CA SER A 114 6.11 -4.80 28.50
C SER A 114 6.54 -4.97 29.96
N ASN A 115 7.50 -5.87 30.23
CA ASN A 115 8.00 -6.11 31.58
C ASN A 115 8.80 -4.92 32.13
N LYS A 116 9.69 -4.30 31.33
CA LYS A 116 10.49 -3.15 31.78
C LYS A 116 9.65 -1.89 32.04
N LYS A 117 8.48 -1.75 31.41
CA LYS A 117 7.50 -0.67 31.63
C LYS A 117 7.05 -0.59 33.10
N GLU A 118 6.88 -1.74 33.74
CA GLU A 118 6.53 -1.87 35.16
C GLU A 118 7.70 -1.59 36.12
N GLU A 119 8.95 -1.72 35.67
CA GLU A 119 10.15 -1.42 36.48
C GLU A 119 10.43 0.09 36.49
N ALA A 120 10.46 0.72 35.31
CA ALA A 120 10.74 2.15 35.17
C ALA A 120 9.74 3.03 35.93
N LYS A 121 8.46 2.66 35.94
CA LYS A 121 7.42 3.38 36.70
C LYS A 121 7.72 3.42 38.21
N LYS A 122 8.24 2.34 38.78
CA LYS A 122 8.56 2.24 40.21
C LYS A 122 9.80 3.05 40.58
N GLN A 123 10.72 3.29 39.65
CA GLN A 123 11.87 4.19 39.88
C GLN A 123 11.46 5.66 39.89
N GLU A 124 10.54 6.10 39.03
CA GLU A 124 10.12 7.52 39.00
C GLU A 124 9.33 7.92 40.26
N GLU A 125 8.46 7.03 40.76
CA GLU A 125 7.76 7.21 42.05
C GLU A 125 8.75 7.30 43.24
N ALA A 126 9.95 6.71 43.14
CA ALA A 126 11.01 6.89 44.14
C ALA A 126 11.79 8.22 43.93
N ARG A 127 11.97 8.66 42.69
CA ARG A 127 12.79 9.82 42.31
C ARG A 127 12.18 11.16 42.73
N GLU A 128 10.88 11.36 42.52
CA GLU A 128 10.20 12.60 42.96
C GLU A 128 10.16 12.75 44.49
N ASN A 129 10.09 11.63 45.22
CA ASN A 129 10.13 11.64 46.68
C ASN A 129 11.51 12.04 47.24
N LEU A 130 12.59 11.79 46.50
CA LEU A 130 13.95 12.19 46.89
C LEU A 130 14.21 13.69 46.68
N LEU A 131 13.82 14.21 45.51
CA LEU A 131 14.13 15.60 45.11
C LEU A 131 13.54 16.67 46.05
N ASN A 132 12.37 16.38 46.62
CA ASN A 132 11.66 17.31 47.51
C ASN A 132 12.24 17.37 48.95
N SER A 133 13.28 16.58 49.28
CA SER A 133 13.72 16.36 50.66
C SER A 133 14.90 17.21 51.14
N THR A 134 15.78 17.70 50.24
CA THR A 134 17.15 18.12 50.65
C THR A 134 17.53 19.53 50.16
N GLY A 135 17.49 20.50 51.07
CA GLY A 135 17.80 21.91 50.77
C GLY A 135 19.28 22.30 50.93
N MET A 136 19.93 22.67 49.82
CA MET A 136 21.29 23.24 49.80
C MET A 136 21.29 24.74 50.16
N ASN A 137 21.68 25.10 51.40
CA ASN A 137 21.83 26.51 51.81
C ASN A 137 23.16 26.81 52.56
N TRP A 138 24.17 25.96 52.37
CA TRP A 138 25.47 26.05 53.07
C TRP A 138 26.58 26.72 52.22
N LEU A 139 26.59 26.50 50.90
CA LEU A 139 27.60 27.05 49.97
C LEU A 139 27.79 28.58 50.07
N ASN A 140 26.72 29.32 50.38
CA ASN A 140 26.73 30.78 50.59
C ASN A 140 27.59 31.28 51.77
N ASN A 141 28.16 30.39 52.59
CA ASN A 141 29.00 30.75 53.74
C ASN A 141 30.49 30.39 53.57
N LEU A 142 30.86 29.51 52.63
CA LEU A 142 32.28 29.21 52.35
C LEU A 142 32.96 30.39 51.64
N SER A 143 32.31 30.97 50.62
CA SER A 143 32.81 32.14 49.85
C SER A 143 32.95 33.45 50.65
N LYS A 144 32.79 33.42 51.99
CA LYS A 144 32.84 34.60 52.88
C LYS A 144 33.94 34.51 53.94
N LYS A 145 34.82 33.51 53.90
CA LYS A 145 35.91 33.34 54.87
C LYS A 145 37.32 33.63 54.35
N ASP A 146 37.52 33.70 53.04
CA ASP A 146 38.82 34.05 52.44
C ASP A 146 38.91 35.53 52.08
N ASP A 147 39.38 36.35 53.01
CA ASP A 147 39.65 37.78 52.80
C ASP A 147 41.01 38.02 52.09
N THR A 148 41.26 37.30 50.99
CA THR A 148 42.33 37.61 50.02
C THR A 148 41.78 37.63 48.59
N LYS A 149 41.78 38.81 47.98
CA LYS A 149 41.18 39.05 46.65
C LYS A 149 41.89 38.28 45.52
N PRO A 150 41.18 37.46 44.74
CA PRO A 150 41.53 37.21 43.35
C PRO A 150 41.21 38.45 42.50
N ILE A 151 42.09 38.83 41.58
CA ILE A 151 41.85 39.95 40.64
C ILE A 151 41.04 39.43 39.45
N ILE A 152 39.82 39.93 39.27
CA ILE A 152 39.04 39.70 38.05
C ILE A 152 39.60 40.58 36.93
N ASN A 153 40.47 40.03 36.10
CA ASN A 153 40.85 40.65 34.83
C ASN A 153 39.84 40.24 33.75
N LYS A 154 38.91 41.15 33.43
CA LYS A 154 37.90 40.95 32.39
C LYS A 154 38.52 41.22 31.01
N VAL A 155 38.73 40.19 30.20
CA VAL A 155 39.17 40.35 28.80
C VAL A 155 37.93 40.47 27.90
N GLU A 156 37.62 41.68 27.45
CA GLU A 156 36.60 41.92 26.44
C GLU A 156 36.91 43.17 25.59
N ASN A 157 37.29 42.93 24.33
CA ASN A 157 37.42 43.85 23.19
C ASN A 157 38.31 45.11 23.30
N ASP A 158 39.25 45.20 22.36
CA ASP A 158 39.96 46.43 22.01
C ASP A 158 39.03 47.57 21.57
N LYS A 159 39.34 48.79 22.02
CA LYS A 159 39.36 49.98 21.15
C LYS A 159 40.28 51.06 21.70
N GLN A 160 41.05 51.66 20.80
CA GLN A 160 42.15 52.59 21.11
C GLN A 160 41.66 53.94 21.68
N SER A 161 42.48 54.57 22.54
CA SER A 161 42.97 55.96 22.36
C SER A 161 44.12 56.31 23.33
N ASN A 162 44.96 57.27 22.93
CA ASN A 162 46.12 57.81 23.66
C ASN A 162 45.72 58.53 24.98
N ASP A 163 46.58 58.97 25.92
CA ASP A 163 48.01 59.38 25.94
C ASP A 163 48.67 58.95 27.31
N LYS A 164 49.98 58.65 27.44
CA LYS A 164 51.13 59.59 27.59
C LYS A 164 50.93 60.61 28.74
N ILE A 165 51.66 60.59 29.87
CA ILE A 165 53.10 60.85 30.06
C ILE A 165 53.55 60.43 31.51
N GLU A 166 54.76 59.87 31.65
CA GLU A 166 55.86 60.11 32.65
C GLU A 166 55.57 60.59 34.12
N SER A 167 56.39 60.33 35.16
CA SER A 167 57.83 59.93 35.25
C SER A 167 58.28 59.37 36.64
N ASN A 168 59.42 58.64 36.62
CA ASN A 168 60.54 58.50 37.59
C ASN A 168 60.42 58.20 39.12
N LYS A 169 61.17 57.14 39.50
CA LYS A 169 62.12 56.88 40.63
C LYS A 169 62.72 58.09 41.41
N PRO A 170 63.44 57.92 42.58
CA PRO A 170 64.21 56.74 43.06
C PRO A 170 64.07 56.37 44.57
N ILE A 171 65.11 55.74 45.16
CA ILE A 171 65.24 55.16 46.53
C ILE A 171 66.50 55.72 47.20
N GLU A 172 66.46 56.01 48.51
CA GLU A 172 67.58 56.31 49.45
C GLU A 172 67.07 56.09 50.90
N GLU A 173 67.84 55.83 51.96
CA GLU A 173 69.14 55.12 52.16
C GLU A 173 69.25 54.69 53.68
N PRO A 174 70.15 53.77 54.09
CA PRO A 174 70.19 53.22 55.46
C PRO A 174 71.35 53.73 56.37
N ILE A 175 71.22 53.59 57.70
CA ILE A 175 72.28 53.87 58.70
C ILE A 175 72.39 52.70 59.72
N VAL A 176 73.55 52.54 60.36
CA VAL A 176 74.06 51.28 60.96
C VAL A 176 74.45 51.42 62.45
N LYS A 177 74.06 50.41 63.27
CA LYS A 177 74.68 49.73 64.46
C LYS A 177 75.82 50.45 65.26
N PRO A 178 76.01 50.22 66.60
CA PRO A 178 76.17 48.84 67.13
C PRO A 178 75.99 48.49 68.65
N ASP A 179 76.00 47.17 68.86
CA ASP A 179 76.63 46.34 69.92
C ASP A 179 75.94 45.88 71.24
N ASN A 180 76.24 44.61 71.55
CA ASN A 180 76.24 43.83 72.81
C ASN A 180 75.20 44.02 73.94
N GLN A 181 74.38 42.98 74.15
CA GLN A 181 74.54 42.07 75.30
C GLN A 181 73.82 40.71 75.06
N GLN A 182 74.42 39.61 75.52
CA GLN A 182 73.85 38.25 75.47
C GLN A 182 73.70 37.66 76.88
N PRO A 183 72.54 37.07 77.19
CA PRO A 183 72.44 35.89 78.04
C PRO A 183 71.93 34.65 77.26
N GLU A 184 72.00 33.49 77.92
CA GLU A 184 71.91 32.13 77.35
C GLU A 184 70.51 31.67 76.87
N PRO A 185 70.38 30.51 76.16
CA PRO A 185 69.33 30.35 75.15
C PRO A 185 67.95 30.00 75.70
N ASN A 186 66.95 30.71 75.21
CA ASN A 186 65.55 30.32 75.25
C ASN A 186 65.31 29.17 74.24
N PRO A 187 64.52 28.12 74.54
CA PRO A 187 64.20 27.10 73.54
C PRO A 187 63.51 27.71 72.32
N THR A 188 63.89 27.26 71.12
CA THR A 188 63.21 27.65 69.89
C THR A 188 61.73 27.30 69.98
N PRO A 189 60.81 28.25 69.70
CA PRO A 189 59.40 27.90 69.56
C PRO A 189 59.27 26.95 68.37
N VAL A 190 58.69 25.77 68.62
CA VAL A 190 58.24 24.89 67.54
C VAL A 190 57.20 25.68 66.73
N PRO A 191 57.25 25.69 65.39
CA PRO A 191 56.18 26.27 64.59
C PRO A 191 54.82 25.69 65.02
N PRO A 192 53.75 26.49 65.10
CA PRO A 192 52.44 25.95 65.42
C PRO A 192 52.05 24.91 64.37
N GLU A 193 51.63 23.72 64.81
CA GLU A 193 51.07 22.71 63.91
C GLU A 193 49.82 23.29 63.25
N GLU A 194 49.81 23.35 61.92
CA GLU A 194 48.69 23.87 61.15
C GLU A 194 47.55 22.84 61.18
N VAL A 195 46.56 23.07 62.05
CA VAL A 195 45.41 22.17 62.22
C VAL A 195 44.48 22.32 61.02
N VAL A 196 44.60 21.38 60.08
CA VAL A 196 43.81 21.33 58.85
C VAL A 196 42.37 20.88 59.13
N ASP A 197 41.41 21.66 58.63
CA ASP A 197 39.98 21.39 58.72
C ASP A 197 39.51 20.52 57.53
N TYR A 198 39.11 19.29 57.85
CA TYR A 198 38.57 18.31 56.91
C TYR A 198 37.03 18.25 56.90
N GLN A 199 36.31 19.08 57.68
CA GLN A 199 34.85 18.99 57.82
C GLN A 199 34.12 19.15 56.49
N ALA A 200 34.57 20.07 55.64
CA ALA A 200 33.98 20.29 54.31
C ALA A 200 34.15 19.08 53.38
N LEU A 201 35.32 18.43 53.43
CA LEU A 201 35.62 17.23 52.65
C LEU A 201 34.80 16.03 53.13
N GLN A 202 34.69 15.82 54.45
CA GLN A 202 33.81 14.81 55.04
C GLN A 202 32.35 15.01 54.62
N GLN A 203 31.88 16.25 54.61
CA GLN A 203 30.49 16.56 54.28
C GLN A 203 30.17 16.35 52.80
N VAL A 204 31.06 16.71 51.87
CA VAL A 204 30.83 16.46 50.43
C VAL A 204 30.98 14.98 50.07
N LEU A 205 31.91 14.26 50.72
CA LEU A 205 32.03 12.79 50.56
C LEU A 205 30.76 12.08 51.02
N PHE A 206 30.21 12.42 52.18
CA PHE A 206 28.96 11.84 52.67
C PHE A 206 27.80 12.02 51.67
N TYR A 207 27.68 13.19 51.03
CA TYR A 207 26.68 13.38 49.98
C TYR A 207 26.99 12.56 48.72
N ALA A 208 28.25 12.60 48.24
CA ALA A 208 28.70 11.92 47.03
C ALA A 208 28.53 10.38 47.10
N GLU A 209 28.85 9.78 48.25
CA GLU A 209 28.72 8.35 48.53
C GLU A 209 27.27 7.86 48.56
N ASN A 210 26.30 8.75 48.79
CA ASN A 210 24.86 8.43 48.80
C ASN A 210 24.17 8.69 47.44
N ILE A 211 24.91 9.04 46.38
CA ILE A 211 24.35 9.19 45.03
C ILE A 211 24.21 7.81 44.37
N ASP A 212 22.97 7.45 44.02
CA ASP A 212 22.66 6.25 43.25
C ASP A 212 23.20 6.34 41.81
N GLY A 213 24.35 5.70 41.57
CA GLY A 213 24.98 5.63 40.26
C GLY A 213 24.17 4.90 39.18
N SER A 214 23.13 4.15 39.53
CA SER A 214 22.29 3.47 38.53
C SER A 214 21.49 4.47 37.67
N ALA A 215 21.21 5.66 38.22
CA ALA A 215 20.51 6.75 37.56
C ALA A 215 21.39 7.62 36.62
N TYR A 216 22.71 7.39 36.58
CA TYR A 216 23.68 8.21 35.85
C TYR A 216 24.53 7.41 34.86
N LEU A 217 24.97 8.05 33.78
CA LEU A 217 25.85 7.43 32.78
C LEU A 217 27.15 6.95 33.45
N ALA A 218 27.52 5.70 33.20
CA ALA A 218 28.64 5.03 33.87
C ALA A 218 29.95 5.85 33.85
N THR A 219 30.28 6.49 32.73
CA THR A 219 31.47 7.35 32.58
C THR A 219 31.46 8.56 33.54
N SER A 220 30.30 9.20 33.70
CA SER A 220 30.16 10.38 34.57
C SER A 220 30.23 9.99 36.06
N TYR A 221 29.61 8.85 36.42
CA TYR A 221 29.67 8.33 37.79
C TYR A 221 31.07 7.80 38.15
N GLN A 222 31.80 7.20 37.20
CA GLN A 222 33.18 6.75 37.40
C GLN A 222 34.14 7.91 37.68
N ALA A 223 33.90 9.10 37.10
CA ALA A 223 34.66 10.31 37.43
C ALA A 223 34.43 10.72 38.89
N LEU A 224 33.16 10.76 39.34
CA LEU A 224 32.82 11.02 40.74
C LEU A 224 33.43 10.00 41.70
N GLN A 225 33.34 8.69 41.40
CA GLN A 225 33.96 7.63 42.21
C GLN A 225 35.48 7.78 42.34
N THR A 226 36.14 8.34 41.32
CA THR A 226 37.59 8.61 41.36
C THR A 226 37.90 9.71 42.37
N GLU A 227 37.16 10.82 42.33
CA GLU A 227 37.36 11.95 43.26
C GLU A 227 36.92 11.62 44.71
N ILE A 228 35.91 10.77 44.88
CA ILE A 228 35.55 10.16 46.18
C ILE A 228 36.74 9.37 46.73
N SER A 229 37.33 8.48 45.93
CA SER A 229 38.45 7.64 46.39
C SER A 229 39.68 8.46 46.80
N ILE A 230 39.98 9.55 46.07
CA ILE A 230 41.05 10.48 46.44
C ILE A 230 40.71 11.19 47.77
N GLY A 231 39.48 11.69 47.93
CA GLY A 231 39.03 12.31 49.18
C GLY A 231 39.11 11.37 50.39
N GLN A 232 38.69 10.11 50.24
CA GLN A 232 38.83 9.07 51.26
C GLN A 232 40.30 8.80 51.61
N GLN A 233 41.20 8.75 50.62
CA GLN A 233 42.64 8.57 50.86
C GLN A 233 43.23 9.75 51.65
N MET A 234 42.85 10.99 51.34
CA MET A 234 43.27 12.18 52.10
C MET A 234 42.77 12.15 53.54
N LEU A 235 41.49 11.79 53.77
CA LEU A 235 40.93 11.61 55.11
C LEU A 235 41.64 10.52 55.93
N ASN A 236 42.11 9.46 55.29
CA ASN A 236 42.83 8.38 55.97
C ASN A 236 44.31 8.73 56.23
N ALA A 237 44.94 9.56 55.38
CA ALA A 237 46.35 9.92 55.48
C ALA A 237 46.63 11.08 56.44
N GLN A 238 45.68 11.99 56.65
CA GLN A 238 45.76 13.12 57.61
C GLN A 238 47.02 14.01 57.45
N ASN A 239 47.57 14.09 56.24
CA ASN A 239 48.85 14.74 55.93
C ASN A 239 48.76 15.79 54.80
N SER A 240 47.56 16.10 54.32
CA SER A 240 47.31 17.09 53.28
C SER A 240 47.19 18.50 53.86
N SER A 241 47.61 19.53 53.11
CA SER A 241 47.40 20.93 53.48
C SER A 241 45.95 21.40 53.28
N GLN A 242 45.55 22.49 53.93
CA GLN A 242 44.21 23.06 53.76
C GLN A 242 43.88 23.41 52.30
N SER A 243 44.88 23.87 51.53
CA SER A 243 44.70 24.20 50.12
C SER A 243 44.36 22.95 49.28
N GLU A 244 45.00 21.81 49.57
CA GLU A 244 44.72 20.54 48.90
C GLU A 244 43.35 19.98 49.31
N VAL A 245 42.99 20.06 50.59
CA VAL A 245 41.66 19.64 51.10
C VAL A 245 40.54 20.47 50.48
N ASN A 246 40.72 21.79 50.37
CA ASN A 246 39.77 22.68 49.71
C ASN A 246 39.66 22.36 48.21
N ALA A 247 40.79 22.16 47.53
CA ALA A 247 40.82 21.79 46.11
C ALA A 247 40.15 20.43 45.85
N GLN A 248 40.30 19.45 46.74
CA GLN A 248 39.63 18.16 46.61
C GLN A 248 38.12 18.24 46.87
N THR A 249 37.72 19.06 47.86
CA THR A 249 36.30 19.36 48.11
C THR A 249 35.65 19.98 46.86
N MET A 250 36.36 20.89 46.18
CA MET A 250 35.91 21.47 44.90
C MET A 250 35.87 20.46 43.76
N ARG A 251 36.85 19.56 43.63
CA ARG A 251 36.84 18.51 42.59
C ARG A 251 35.66 17.55 42.74
N ILE A 252 35.35 17.11 43.96
CA ILE A 252 34.20 16.25 44.21
C ILE A 252 32.90 16.98 43.86
N GLN A 253 32.74 18.25 44.24
CA GLN A 253 31.56 19.04 43.84
C GLN A 253 31.46 19.19 42.32
N GLN A 254 32.56 19.51 41.63
CA GLN A 254 32.58 19.58 40.16
C GLN A 254 32.22 18.26 39.49
N ALA A 255 32.62 17.12 40.07
CA ALA A 255 32.24 15.80 39.58
C ALA A 255 30.75 15.47 39.82
N ILE A 256 30.16 15.92 40.94
CA ILE A 256 28.71 15.86 41.18
C ILE A 256 27.96 16.73 40.15
N ASP A 257 28.40 17.97 39.96
CA ASP A 257 27.79 18.93 39.02
C ASP A 257 27.91 18.49 37.55
N SER A 258 28.87 17.59 37.26
CA SER A 258 29.12 17.01 35.92
C SER A 258 28.48 15.63 35.71
N LEU A 259 27.66 15.14 36.65
CA LEU A 259 26.93 13.88 36.49
C LEU A 259 25.89 13.97 35.36
N VAL A 260 25.88 13.00 34.45
CA VAL A 260 24.94 12.96 33.33
C VAL A 260 23.86 11.91 33.61
N PRO A 261 22.58 12.29 33.80
CA PRO A 261 21.52 11.32 34.10
C PRO A 261 21.18 10.44 32.88
N LYS A 262 20.74 9.21 33.13
CA LYS A 262 20.23 8.32 32.07
C LYS A 262 18.87 8.81 31.57
N GLY A 263 18.66 8.74 30.26
CA GLY A 263 17.38 9.10 29.63
C GLY A 263 16.25 8.09 29.90
N ASN A 264 15.03 8.60 30.00
CA ASN A 264 13.83 7.78 30.19
C ASN A 264 13.29 7.28 28.84
N LYS A 265 13.33 5.96 28.64
CA LYS A 265 12.95 5.29 27.37
C LYS A 265 11.44 5.12 27.15
N ALA A 266 10.58 5.61 28.04
CA ALA A 266 9.13 5.40 27.94
C ALA A 266 8.53 5.96 26.63
N SER A 267 8.99 7.15 26.20
CA SER A 267 8.56 7.78 24.94
C SER A 267 8.95 6.97 23.70
N LEU A 268 10.17 6.40 23.69
CA LEU A 268 10.66 5.54 22.62
C LEU A 268 9.93 4.19 22.58
N ALA A 269 9.62 3.60 23.74
CA ALA A 269 8.77 2.41 23.80
C ALA A 269 7.36 2.68 23.22
N GLU A 270 6.73 3.81 23.57
CA GLU A 270 5.42 4.18 23.04
C GLU A 270 5.46 4.46 21.52
N ALA A 271 6.52 5.08 21.02
CA ALA A 271 6.72 5.29 19.58
C ALA A 271 6.91 3.95 18.82
N ILE A 272 7.64 3.00 19.41
CA ILE A 272 7.83 1.64 18.87
C ILE A 272 6.51 0.84 18.90
N GLU A 273 5.72 0.93 19.98
CA GLU A 273 4.38 0.33 20.09
C GLU A 273 3.43 0.88 19.00
N LYS A 274 3.43 2.20 18.76
CA LYS A 274 2.65 2.84 17.68
C LYS A 274 3.10 2.37 16.30
N ALA A 275 4.40 2.42 16.02
CA ALA A 275 4.99 1.99 14.75
C ALA A 275 4.65 0.52 14.43
N GLN A 276 4.69 -0.37 15.43
CA GLN A 276 4.32 -1.79 15.29
C GLN A 276 2.83 -2.01 14.94
N SER A 277 1.95 -1.06 15.23
CA SER A 277 0.50 -1.16 14.98
C SER A 277 0.07 -0.78 13.55
N ILE A 278 0.97 -0.26 12.72
CA ILE A 278 0.63 0.26 11.39
C ILE A 278 0.45 -0.89 10.38
N ASN A 279 -0.71 -0.93 9.70
CA ASN A 279 -0.89 -1.82 8.55
C ASN A 279 -0.13 -1.30 7.32
N LEU A 280 1.11 -1.75 7.14
CA LEU A 280 2.00 -1.40 6.03
C LEU A 280 1.50 -1.86 4.65
N GLU A 281 0.52 -2.78 4.56
CA GLU A 281 -0.09 -3.18 3.27
C GLU A 281 -0.89 -2.06 2.61
N LEU A 282 -1.25 -1.00 3.37
CA LEU A 282 -1.93 0.18 2.84
C LEU A 282 -0.98 1.22 2.22
N TYR A 283 0.34 1.03 2.33
CA TYR A 283 1.35 2.05 2.03
C TYR A 283 2.37 1.61 0.98
N THR A 284 2.86 2.57 0.18
CA THR A 284 3.75 2.32 -0.97
C THR A 284 5.07 1.67 -0.54
N THR A 285 5.60 0.78 -1.38
CA THR A 285 6.80 -0.02 -1.05
C THR A 285 8.01 0.87 -0.66
N ALA A 286 8.23 1.98 -1.36
CA ALA A 286 9.34 2.89 -1.07
C ALA A 286 9.21 3.64 0.26
N SER A 287 8.00 4.09 0.64
CA SER A 287 7.80 4.73 1.95
C SER A 287 7.92 3.73 3.10
N VAL A 288 7.48 2.49 2.88
CA VAL A 288 7.61 1.39 3.85
C VAL A 288 9.07 0.98 4.05
N GLU A 289 9.90 0.95 2.98
CA GLU A 289 11.35 0.69 3.10
C GLU A 289 12.05 1.75 3.96
N ASN A 290 11.72 3.03 3.78
CA ASN A 290 12.25 4.11 4.61
C ASN A 290 11.81 4.01 6.07
N PHE A 291 10.53 3.72 6.32
CA PHE A 291 9.99 3.50 7.67
C PHE A 291 10.65 2.32 8.38
N ASN A 292 10.76 1.16 7.71
CA ASN A 292 11.35 -0.05 8.29
C ASN A 292 12.81 0.17 8.70
N ARG A 293 13.58 0.94 7.93
CA ARG A 293 14.96 1.31 8.28
C ARG A 293 15.03 2.10 9.60
N VAL A 294 14.19 3.12 9.75
CA VAL A 294 14.16 3.96 10.97
C VAL A 294 13.58 3.20 12.16
N TYR A 295 12.61 2.31 11.95
CA TYR A 295 12.09 1.42 12.99
C TYR A 295 13.17 0.46 13.52
N ALA A 296 14.01 -0.11 12.64
CA ALA A 296 15.15 -0.91 13.05
C ALA A 296 16.21 -0.11 13.83
N GLN A 297 16.47 1.16 13.44
CA GLN A 297 17.33 2.07 14.19
C GLN A 297 16.77 2.36 15.59
N ALA A 298 15.46 2.63 15.69
CA ALA A 298 14.78 2.87 16.97
C ALA A 298 14.84 1.65 17.91
N LEU A 299 14.71 0.44 17.38
CA LEU A 299 14.89 -0.80 18.14
C LEU A 299 16.34 -1.01 18.60
N ALA A 300 17.33 -0.66 17.78
CA ALA A 300 18.74 -0.72 18.18
C ALA A 300 19.02 0.27 19.33
N VAL A 301 18.69 1.56 19.15
CA VAL A 301 18.84 2.60 20.18
C VAL A 301 18.09 2.24 21.46
N TYR A 302 16.86 1.69 21.38
CA TYR A 302 16.14 1.26 22.57
C TYR A 302 16.93 0.23 23.41
N ASN A 303 17.71 -0.65 22.78
CA ASN A 303 18.47 -1.69 23.47
C ASN A 303 19.82 -1.22 24.05
N GLU A 304 20.36 -0.07 23.63
CA GLU A 304 21.63 0.48 24.15
C GLU A 304 21.56 0.75 25.68
N PRO A 305 22.54 0.29 26.49
CA PRO A 305 22.41 0.34 27.95
C PRO A 305 22.52 1.75 28.54
N GLU A 306 23.23 2.65 27.87
CA GLU A 306 23.63 3.97 28.36
C GLU A 306 23.23 5.04 27.34
N LEU A 307 22.15 5.78 27.59
CA LEU A 307 21.65 6.88 26.72
C LEU A 307 21.41 8.15 27.52
N THR A 308 21.57 9.31 26.90
CA THR A 308 21.01 10.58 27.40
C THR A 308 19.52 10.70 27.01
N GLN A 309 18.81 11.67 27.60
CA GLN A 309 17.46 12.00 27.14
C GLN A 309 17.45 12.54 25.69
N GLN A 310 18.51 13.25 25.28
CA GLN A 310 18.60 13.85 23.94
C GLN A 310 18.66 12.77 22.84
N ASP A 311 19.36 11.66 23.07
CA ASP A 311 19.45 10.55 22.11
C ASP A 311 18.07 9.89 21.90
N ILE A 312 17.33 9.72 23.00
CA ILE A 312 15.97 9.16 23.01
C ILE A 312 15.00 10.10 22.29
N ASP A 313 15.05 11.40 22.59
CA ASP A 313 14.15 12.39 22.00
C ASP A 313 14.41 12.57 20.49
N SER A 314 15.67 12.52 20.04
CA SER A 314 16.02 12.48 18.62
C SER A 314 15.42 11.23 17.95
N GLN A 315 15.65 10.05 18.52
CA GLN A 315 15.18 8.81 17.91
C GLN A 315 13.65 8.71 17.87
N VAL A 316 12.95 9.26 18.87
CA VAL A 316 11.48 9.43 18.87
C VAL A 316 11.03 10.38 17.77
N SER A 317 11.71 11.53 17.60
CA SER A 317 11.41 12.48 16.53
C SER A 317 11.60 11.86 15.13
N GLU A 318 12.69 11.13 14.92
CA GLU A 318 13.00 10.43 13.68
C GLU A 318 11.97 9.33 13.36
N LEU A 319 11.57 8.51 14.34
CA LEU A 319 10.58 7.46 14.12
C LEU A 319 9.18 8.03 13.84
N ASN A 320 8.78 9.09 14.55
CA ASN A 320 7.52 9.79 14.27
C ASN A 320 7.53 10.40 12.85
N HIS A 321 8.61 11.07 12.46
CA HIS A 321 8.75 11.60 11.10
C HIS A 321 8.72 10.48 10.04
N ALA A 322 9.32 9.33 10.30
CA ALA A 322 9.27 8.17 9.40
C ALA A 322 7.85 7.58 9.28
N MET A 323 7.02 7.65 10.32
CA MET A 323 5.59 7.31 10.25
C MET A 323 4.80 8.34 9.44
N ASP A 324 5.06 9.64 9.62
CA ASP A 324 4.40 10.72 8.87
C ASP A 324 4.73 10.71 7.36
N GLN A 325 5.89 10.18 6.97
CA GLN A 325 6.31 10.01 5.57
C GLN A 325 5.74 8.74 4.89
N LEU A 326 4.85 7.99 5.55
CA LEU A 326 4.20 6.82 4.94
C LEU A 326 3.13 7.24 3.91
N VAL A 327 3.39 6.99 2.62
CA VAL A 327 2.50 7.34 1.50
C VAL A 327 1.49 6.21 1.25
N LYS A 328 0.18 6.52 1.27
CA LYS A 328 -0.88 5.53 1.05
C LYS A 328 -1.04 5.16 -0.43
N ARG A 329 -1.36 3.90 -0.69
CA ARG A 329 -1.84 3.42 -2.00
C ARG A 329 -3.25 3.97 -2.28
N GLY A 330 -3.57 4.24 -3.55
CA GLY A 330 -4.88 4.72 -3.97
C GLY A 330 -5.94 3.61 -4.05
N ASP A 331 -7.19 3.94 -3.71
CA ASP A 331 -8.35 3.09 -4.00
C ASP A 331 -8.67 3.13 -5.50
N LYS A 332 -8.74 1.94 -6.11
CA LYS A 332 -8.89 1.71 -7.54
C LYS A 332 -10.32 1.34 -7.96
N THR A 333 -11.25 1.25 -7.02
CA THR A 333 -12.61 0.73 -7.24
C THR A 333 -13.37 1.50 -8.31
N GLU A 334 -13.33 2.84 -8.29
CA GLU A 334 -14.05 3.66 -9.27
C GLU A 334 -13.42 3.61 -10.68
N LEU A 335 -12.09 3.50 -10.77
CA LEU A 335 -11.37 3.35 -12.04
C LEU A 335 -11.69 2.01 -12.72
N GLN A 336 -11.74 0.91 -11.94
CA GLN A 336 -12.21 -0.40 -12.42
C GLN A 336 -13.67 -0.33 -12.90
N ALA A 337 -14.55 0.30 -12.12
CA ALA A 337 -15.97 0.45 -12.46
C ALA A 337 -16.21 1.36 -13.67
N LEU A 338 -15.27 2.25 -14.02
CA LEU A 338 -15.31 3.03 -15.25
C LEU A 338 -14.84 2.22 -16.47
N LEU A 339 -13.74 1.47 -16.35
CA LEU A 339 -13.25 0.57 -17.41
C LEU A 339 -14.29 -0.48 -17.82
N GLU A 340 -15.03 -1.06 -16.88
CA GLU A 340 -16.11 -2.00 -17.24
C GLU A 340 -17.29 -1.34 -17.97
N LYS A 341 -17.44 -0.01 -17.91
CA LYS A 341 -18.42 0.74 -18.74
C LYS A 341 -17.87 1.00 -20.14
N THR A 342 -16.57 1.26 -20.31
CA THR A 342 -15.98 1.49 -21.64
C THR A 342 -16.09 0.25 -22.55
N LYS A 343 -16.06 -0.95 -21.95
CA LYS A 343 -16.28 -2.24 -22.63
C LYS A 343 -17.71 -2.45 -23.14
N GLN A 344 -18.67 -1.61 -22.74
CA GLN A 344 -20.09 -1.71 -23.14
C GLN A 344 -20.47 -0.70 -24.25
N VAL A 345 -19.49 0.05 -24.79
CA VAL A 345 -19.70 0.99 -25.90
C VAL A 345 -20.02 0.22 -27.18
N ASP A 346 -21.09 0.60 -27.87
CA ASP A 346 -21.34 0.20 -29.26
C ASP A 346 -20.31 0.89 -30.17
N ARG A 347 -19.16 0.25 -30.37
CA ARG A 347 -18.03 0.83 -31.11
C ARG A 347 -18.31 1.04 -32.60
N GLN A 348 -19.44 0.58 -33.14
CA GLN A 348 -19.79 0.80 -34.54
C GLN A 348 -20.36 2.20 -34.81
N ILE A 349 -20.82 2.94 -33.79
CA ILE A 349 -21.46 4.26 -33.97
C ILE A 349 -20.55 5.47 -33.67
N TYR A 350 -19.26 5.25 -33.42
CA TYR A 350 -18.27 6.28 -33.06
C TYR A 350 -17.10 6.36 -34.05
N THR A 351 -16.48 7.54 -34.19
CA THR A 351 -15.37 7.70 -35.14
C THR A 351 -14.10 7.02 -34.64
N VAL A 352 -13.26 6.56 -35.58
CA VAL A 352 -12.03 5.80 -35.30
C VAL A 352 -11.07 6.60 -34.42
N GLU A 353 -10.97 7.91 -34.62
CA GLU A 353 -10.09 8.79 -33.85
C GLU A 353 -10.55 8.92 -32.39
N SER A 354 -11.87 9.03 -32.16
CA SER A 354 -12.41 9.11 -30.80
C SER A 354 -12.31 7.78 -30.04
N LEU A 355 -12.42 6.66 -30.76
CA LEU A 355 -12.21 5.32 -30.22
C LEU A 355 -10.73 5.04 -29.95
N GLN A 356 -9.80 5.51 -30.79
CA GLN A 356 -8.37 5.41 -30.54
C GLN A 356 -7.98 6.18 -29.27
N ALA A 357 -8.46 7.41 -29.09
CA ALA A 357 -8.23 8.18 -27.87
C ALA A 357 -8.78 7.45 -26.62
N LEU A 358 -9.95 6.81 -26.74
CA LEU A 358 -10.49 5.97 -25.66
C LEU A 358 -9.58 4.77 -25.36
N ASP A 359 -9.07 4.07 -26.36
CA ASP A 359 -8.18 2.92 -26.19
C ASP A 359 -6.84 3.32 -25.54
N GLU A 360 -6.31 4.49 -25.89
CA GLU A 360 -5.12 5.08 -25.27
C GLU A 360 -5.38 5.38 -23.78
N ALA A 361 -6.49 6.04 -23.44
CA ALA A 361 -6.88 6.31 -22.05
C ALA A 361 -7.24 5.04 -21.24
N ILE A 362 -7.74 3.98 -21.90
CA ILE A 362 -7.91 2.64 -21.31
C ILE A 362 -6.53 2.07 -20.95
N GLY A 363 -5.55 2.11 -21.86
CA GLY A 363 -4.20 1.60 -21.62
C GLY A 363 -3.47 2.30 -20.47
N GLU A 364 -3.58 3.63 -20.37
CA GLU A 364 -3.07 4.38 -19.22
C GLU A 364 -3.74 3.95 -17.90
N SER A 365 -5.06 3.77 -17.93
CA SER A 365 -5.84 3.35 -16.76
C SER A 365 -5.47 1.94 -16.30
N GLU A 366 -5.29 1.00 -17.24
CA GLU A 366 -4.81 -0.35 -16.93
C GLU A 366 -3.38 -0.36 -16.38
N ALA A 367 -2.49 0.54 -16.86
CA ALA A 367 -1.16 0.69 -16.27
C ALA A 367 -1.21 1.15 -14.81
N VAL A 368 -2.06 2.14 -14.48
CA VAL A 368 -2.27 2.59 -13.09
C VAL A 368 -2.93 1.52 -12.22
N LEU A 369 -3.87 0.73 -12.77
CA LEU A 369 -4.44 -0.41 -12.05
C LEU A 369 -3.38 -1.47 -11.72
N ASN A 370 -2.49 -1.79 -12.67
CA ASN A 370 -1.43 -2.79 -12.48
C ASN A 370 -0.27 -2.29 -11.58
N ASN A 371 -0.04 -0.98 -11.49
CA ASN A 371 0.95 -0.42 -10.56
C ASN A 371 0.53 -0.60 -9.09
N LYS A 372 1.12 -1.58 -8.39
CA LYS A 372 0.90 -1.86 -6.96
C LYS A 372 1.01 -0.62 -6.07
N ASP A 373 1.91 0.31 -6.40
CA ASP A 373 2.24 1.48 -5.57
C ASP A 373 1.69 2.80 -6.11
N ALA A 374 0.70 2.73 -7.01
CA ALA A 374 -0.08 3.91 -7.42
C ALA A 374 -0.69 4.61 -6.20
N THR A 375 -0.49 5.92 -6.11
CA THR A 375 -1.09 6.81 -5.11
C THR A 375 -2.54 7.12 -5.47
N GLN A 376 -3.27 7.79 -4.56
CA GLN A 376 -4.62 8.25 -4.89
C GLN A 376 -4.62 9.27 -6.04
N ASP A 377 -3.59 10.11 -6.17
CA ASP A 377 -3.52 11.12 -7.23
C ASP A 377 -3.28 10.49 -8.61
N ASP A 378 -2.45 9.43 -8.69
CA ASP A 378 -2.29 8.64 -9.93
C ASP A 378 -3.64 8.05 -10.40
N VAL A 379 -4.42 7.48 -9.46
CA VAL A 379 -5.73 6.89 -9.76
C VAL A 379 -6.76 7.97 -10.12
N ASN A 380 -6.75 9.10 -9.41
CA ASN A 380 -7.63 10.23 -9.71
C ASN A 380 -7.33 10.82 -11.10
N GLN A 381 -6.05 10.93 -11.48
CA GLN A 381 -5.64 11.41 -12.80
C GLN A 381 -6.10 10.46 -13.91
N ALA A 382 -5.84 9.15 -13.77
CA ALA A 382 -6.29 8.14 -14.73
C ALA A 382 -7.82 8.10 -14.87
N TYR A 383 -8.55 8.14 -13.75
CA TYR A 383 -10.02 8.21 -13.74
C TYR A 383 -10.54 9.43 -14.47
N ASN A 384 -9.98 10.62 -14.19
CA ASN A 384 -10.40 11.85 -14.85
C ASN A 384 -10.07 11.88 -16.35
N ASN A 385 -8.91 11.33 -16.77
CA ASN A 385 -8.59 11.21 -18.20
C ASN A 385 -9.57 10.27 -18.91
N LEU A 386 -9.72 9.04 -18.40
CA LEU A 386 -10.64 8.05 -18.95
C LEU A 386 -12.08 8.56 -19.00
N LYS A 387 -12.53 9.26 -17.95
CA LYS A 387 -13.87 9.84 -17.86
C LYS A 387 -14.07 10.94 -18.89
N SER A 388 -13.12 11.87 -18.99
CA SER A 388 -13.18 12.97 -19.97
C SER A 388 -13.21 12.44 -21.40
N THR A 389 -12.38 11.45 -21.72
CA THR A 389 -12.30 10.86 -23.06
C THR A 389 -13.54 10.02 -23.41
N PHE A 390 -14.06 9.24 -22.45
CA PHE A 390 -15.32 8.51 -22.61
C PHE A 390 -16.52 9.44 -22.81
N ASP A 391 -16.62 10.55 -22.06
CA ASP A 391 -17.65 11.57 -22.25
C ASP A 391 -17.51 12.30 -23.60
N SER A 392 -16.30 12.36 -24.16
CA SER A 392 -15.96 13.08 -25.40
C SER A 392 -16.03 12.23 -26.68
N LEU A 393 -16.52 10.97 -26.58
CA LEU A 393 -16.66 10.07 -27.73
C LEU A 393 -17.52 10.70 -28.84
N LYS A 394 -16.92 10.96 -30.00
CA LYS A 394 -17.61 11.54 -31.15
C LYS A 394 -18.32 10.45 -31.95
N LYS A 395 -19.63 10.59 -32.13
CA LYS A 395 -20.37 9.73 -33.07
C LYS A 395 -19.90 9.95 -34.51
N ILE A 396 -20.09 8.93 -35.34
CA ILE A 396 -20.02 9.08 -36.80
C ILE A 396 -21.08 10.12 -37.23
N ASP A 397 -20.76 10.94 -38.22
CA ASP A 397 -21.70 11.93 -38.75
C ASP A 397 -22.76 11.26 -39.64
N GLU A 398 -23.88 11.94 -39.90
CA GLU A 398 -24.94 11.44 -40.79
C GLU A 398 -24.57 11.71 -42.26
N PRO A 399 -24.89 10.81 -43.21
CA PRO A 399 -25.80 9.65 -43.10
C PRO A 399 -25.15 8.33 -42.65
N ASP A 400 -23.83 8.30 -42.44
CA ASP A 400 -23.09 7.06 -42.22
C ASP A 400 -23.50 6.38 -40.89
N LEU A 401 -23.84 7.17 -39.87
CA LEU A 401 -24.46 6.66 -38.64
C LEU A 401 -25.79 5.95 -38.89
N SER A 402 -26.69 6.53 -39.70
CA SER A 402 -27.93 5.88 -40.12
C SER A 402 -27.66 4.59 -40.93
N LEU A 403 -26.62 4.56 -41.77
CA LEU A 403 -26.22 3.34 -42.51
C LEU A 403 -25.75 2.21 -41.58
N VAL A 404 -25.08 2.51 -40.45
CA VAL A 404 -24.73 1.49 -39.44
C VAL A 404 -25.99 0.85 -38.87
N TYR A 405 -27.02 1.64 -38.54
CA TYR A 405 -28.29 1.09 -38.04
C TYR A 405 -29.06 0.29 -39.11
N LEU A 406 -29.07 0.75 -40.37
CA LEU A 406 -29.70 0.01 -41.48
C LEU A 406 -29.02 -1.35 -41.71
N ASN A 407 -27.68 -1.40 -41.74
CA ASN A 407 -26.94 -2.65 -41.92
C ASN A 407 -27.22 -3.65 -40.78
N ARG A 408 -27.25 -3.19 -39.52
CA ARG A 408 -27.60 -4.06 -38.38
C ARG A 408 -29.04 -4.60 -38.46
N LEU A 409 -29.98 -3.81 -38.98
CA LEU A 409 -31.35 -4.27 -39.23
C LEU A 409 -31.42 -5.29 -40.39
N ILE A 410 -30.60 -5.10 -41.43
CA ILE A 410 -30.47 -6.07 -42.53
C ILE A 410 -29.92 -7.41 -42.02
N GLU A 411 -28.88 -7.40 -41.17
CA GLU A 411 -28.32 -8.62 -40.55
C GLU A 411 -29.35 -9.36 -39.68
N GLU A 412 -30.14 -8.62 -38.88
CA GLU A 412 -31.21 -9.22 -38.08
C GLU A 412 -32.31 -9.83 -38.99
N CYS A 413 -32.66 -9.13 -40.07
CA CYS A 413 -33.62 -9.59 -41.08
C CYS A 413 -33.13 -10.83 -41.86
N ASP A 414 -31.84 -10.91 -42.18
CA ASP A 414 -31.22 -12.06 -42.83
C ASP A 414 -31.09 -13.30 -41.92
N SER A 415 -31.31 -13.16 -40.60
CA SER A 415 -31.43 -14.29 -39.68
C SER A 415 -32.81 -14.97 -39.71
N LEU A 416 -33.80 -14.36 -40.37
CA LEU A 416 -35.17 -14.88 -40.45
C LEU A 416 -35.30 -15.98 -41.52
N LYS A 417 -36.11 -17.00 -41.21
CA LYS A 417 -36.26 -18.21 -42.04
C LYS A 417 -37.57 -18.20 -42.80
N SER A 418 -37.52 -18.35 -44.13
CA SER A 418 -38.71 -18.35 -44.98
C SER A 418 -39.68 -19.50 -44.66
N GLU A 419 -39.18 -20.59 -44.06
CA GLU A 419 -39.98 -21.74 -43.65
C GLU A 419 -40.95 -21.41 -42.50
N ASP A 420 -40.61 -20.46 -41.64
CA ASP A 420 -41.41 -20.06 -40.47
C ASP A 420 -42.61 -19.14 -40.83
N TYR A 421 -42.62 -18.55 -42.05
CA TYR A 421 -43.55 -17.50 -42.46
C TYR A 421 -44.32 -17.83 -43.76
N THR A 422 -45.55 -17.33 -43.91
CA THR A 422 -46.36 -17.57 -45.12
C THR A 422 -45.68 -17.00 -46.36
N SER A 423 -45.82 -17.69 -47.50
CA SER A 423 -45.13 -17.33 -48.74
C SER A 423 -45.41 -15.89 -49.17
N ASP A 424 -46.65 -15.42 -49.06
CA ASP A 424 -47.04 -14.06 -49.47
C ASP A 424 -46.41 -12.99 -48.58
N SER A 425 -46.34 -13.22 -47.27
CA SER A 425 -45.78 -12.25 -46.32
C SER A 425 -44.25 -12.22 -46.40
N PHE A 426 -43.60 -13.39 -46.54
CA PHE A 426 -42.15 -13.46 -46.68
C PHE A 426 -41.67 -12.88 -48.02
N MET A 427 -42.36 -13.16 -49.14
CA MET A 427 -42.07 -12.55 -50.44
C MET A 427 -42.21 -11.01 -50.39
N SER A 428 -43.24 -10.51 -49.72
CA SER A 428 -43.45 -9.05 -49.54
C SER A 428 -42.34 -8.41 -48.70
N PHE A 429 -41.85 -9.11 -47.68
CA PHE A 429 -40.72 -8.70 -46.85
C PHE A 429 -39.38 -8.75 -47.60
N GLU A 430 -39.12 -9.82 -48.35
CA GLU A 430 -37.89 -10.02 -49.12
C GLU A 430 -37.65 -8.92 -50.16
N ILE A 431 -38.71 -8.38 -50.76
CA ILE A 431 -38.62 -7.22 -51.67
C ILE A 431 -38.03 -6.00 -50.94
N ILE A 432 -38.50 -5.68 -49.74
CA ILE A 432 -38.03 -4.51 -48.96
C ILE A 432 -36.65 -4.76 -48.36
N LEU A 433 -36.35 -5.99 -47.94
CA LEU A 433 -35.01 -6.40 -47.49
C LEU A 433 -33.97 -6.26 -48.61
N ASN A 434 -34.31 -6.65 -49.84
CA ASN A 434 -33.42 -6.44 -50.99
C ASN A 434 -33.27 -4.96 -51.38
N GLN A 435 -34.34 -4.15 -51.31
CA GLN A 435 -34.22 -2.69 -51.47
C GLN A 435 -33.27 -2.07 -50.44
N SER A 436 -33.37 -2.52 -49.18
CA SER A 436 -32.47 -2.08 -48.10
C SER A 436 -31.01 -2.45 -48.37
N LYS A 437 -30.75 -3.67 -48.87
CA LYS A 437 -29.41 -4.13 -49.26
C LYS A 437 -28.82 -3.36 -50.44
N GLU A 438 -29.61 -2.94 -51.41
CA GLU A 438 -29.12 -2.11 -52.52
C GLU A 438 -28.89 -0.65 -52.08
N LEU A 439 -29.76 -0.09 -51.23
CA LEU A 439 -29.57 1.25 -50.67
C LEU A 439 -28.31 1.32 -49.77
N ALA A 440 -28.05 0.29 -48.97
CA ALA A 440 -26.84 0.20 -48.13
C ALA A 440 -25.52 0.10 -48.93
N LYS A 441 -25.58 -0.19 -50.24
CA LYS A 441 -24.42 -0.20 -51.16
C LYS A 441 -24.28 1.08 -51.99
N LYS A 442 -25.27 1.98 -51.94
CA LYS A 442 -25.34 3.17 -52.79
C LYS A 442 -24.46 4.28 -52.20
N GLU A 443 -23.46 4.72 -52.96
CA GLU A 443 -22.71 5.94 -52.65
C GLU A 443 -23.61 7.18 -52.71
N GLY A 444 -23.42 8.15 -51.80
CA GLY A 444 -24.13 9.43 -51.83
C GLY A 444 -25.62 9.36 -51.50
N VAL A 445 -26.05 8.40 -50.67
CA VAL A 445 -27.39 8.42 -50.04
C VAL A 445 -27.58 9.63 -49.13
N THR A 446 -28.84 10.05 -48.92
CA THR A 446 -29.19 11.06 -47.90
C THR A 446 -29.63 10.39 -46.60
N GLN A 447 -29.55 11.12 -45.48
CA GLN A 447 -30.06 10.63 -44.19
C GLN A 447 -31.56 10.30 -44.27
N GLU A 448 -32.33 11.09 -45.02
CA GLU A 448 -33.76 10.91 -45.23
C GLU A 448 -34.08 9.63 -46.04
N GLU A 449 -33.27 9.31 -47.06
CA GLU A 449 -33.37 8.05 -47.80
C GLU A 449 -33.11 6.83 -46.89
N VAL A 450 -32.04 6.89 -46.09
CA VAL A 450 -31.65 5.79 -45.19
C VAL A 450 -32.68 5.61 -44.07
N GLN A 451 -33.11 6.69 -43.41
CA GLN A 451 -34.10 6.64 -42.33
C GLN A 451 -35.44 6.09 -42.82
N LYS A 452 -35.92 6.52 -44.00
CA LYS A 452 -37.14 5.96 -44.60
C LYS A 452 -36.99 4.46 -44.85
N GLN A 453 -35.83 4.01 -45.34
CA GLN A 453 -35.59 2.59 -45.62
C GLN A 453 -35.54 1.74 -44.33
N ILE A 454 -35.05 2.30 -43.21
CA ILE A 454 -35.13 1.68 -41.88
C ILE A 454 -36.60 1.52 -41.45
N GLU A 455 -37.44 2.52 -41.68
CA GLU A 455 -38.88 2.48 -41.37
C GLU A 455 -39.63 1.46 -42.24
N ASP A 456 -39.41 1.49 -43.57
CA ASP A 456 -40.00 0.53 -44.52
C ASP A 456 -39.64 -0.92 -44.15
N LEU A 457 -38.37 -1.20 -43.85
CA LEU A 457 -37.91 -2.55 -43.49
C LEU A 457 -38.46 -3.01 -42.14
N ASN A 458 -38.55 -2.11 -41.14
CA ASN A 458 -39.20 -2.43 -39.87
C ASN A 458 -40.70 -2.72 -40.04
N GLN A 459 -41.40 -1.99 -40.90
CA GLN A 459 -42.82 -2.26 -41.19
C GLN A 459 -42.98 -3.60 -41.93
N ALA A 460 -42.14 -3.88 -42.93
CA ALA A 460 -42.14 -5.14 -43.66
C ALA A 460 -41.91 -6.35 -42.73
N LYS A 461 -40.94 -6.23 -41.81
CA LYS A 461 -40.63 -7.21 -40.77
C LYS A 461 -41.79 -7.44 -39.79
N GLN A 462 -42.54 -6.38 -39.44
CA GLN A 462 -43.74 -6.48 -38.59
C GLN A 462 -44.94 -7.12 -39.31
N ASN A 463 -45.02 -7.00 -40.64
CA ASN A 463 -46.07 -7.58 -41.47
C ASN A 463 -45.87 -9.09 -41.76
N LEU A 464 -44.80 -9.70 -41.28
CA LEU A 464 -44.53 -11.14 -41.45
C LEU A 464 -45.55 -12.01 -40.69
N VAL A 465 -46.25 -12.89 -41.41
CA VAL A 465 -47.27 -13.81 -40.87
C VAL A 465 -46.68 -15.21 -40.76
N LYS A 466 -46.75 -15.84 -39.58
CA LYS A 466 -46.23 -17.21 -39.40
C LYS A 466 -47.05 -18.26 -40.13
N LYS A 467 -46.43 -19.34 -40.63
CA LYS A 467 -47.17 -20.50 -41.18
C LYS A 467 -48.00 -21.17 -40.08
N ALA A 468 -49.19 -21.65 -40.45
CA ALA A 468 -50.03 -22.46 -39.55
C ALA A 468 -49.42 -23.84 -39.28
N ASP A 469 -49.62 -24.39 -38.09
CA ASP A 469 -49.28 -25.78 -37.77
C ASP A 469 -50.32 -26.71 -38.40
N LYS A 470 -49.85 -27.52 -39.36
CA LYS A 470 -50.65 -28.48 -40.12
C LYS A 470 -50.45 -29.93 -39.69
N THR A 471 -49.71 -30.21 -38.62
CA THR A 471 -49.41 -31.58 -38.17
C THR A 471 -50.68 -32.39 -37.86
N ALA A 472 -51.63 -31.80 -37.13
CA ALA A 472 -52.92 -32.43 -36.83
C ALA A 472 -53.77 -32.65 -38.10
N LEU A 473 -53.84 -31.66 -38.99
CA LEU A 473 -54.55 -31.76 -40.27
C LEU A 473 -53.97 -32.89 -41.14
N LYS A 474 -52.64 -33.00 -41.23
CA LYS A 474 -51.97 -34.10 -41.92
C LYS A 474 -52.35 -35.45 -41.32
N SER A 475 -52.23 -35.59 -40.00
CA SER A 475 -52.56 -36.85 -39.31
C SER A 475 -54.01 -37.27 -39.54
N MET A 476 -54.94 -36.32 -39.69
CA MET A 476 -56.34 -36.61 -39.99
C MET A 476 -56.57 -36.97 -41.46
N ILE A 477 -55.91 -36.29 -42.40
CA ILE A 477 -55.89 -36.64 -43.83
C ILE A 477 -55.32 -38.05 -44.03
N ASP A 478 -54.18 -38.37 -43.41
CA ASP A 478 -53.54 -39.69 -43.44
C ASP A 478 -54.48 -40.78 -42.87
N THR A 479 -55.20 -40.46 -41.78
CA THR A 479 -56.17 -41.37 -41.14
C THR A 479 -57.40 -41.63 -42.01
N VAL A 480 -57.96 -40.59 -42.65
CA VAL A 480 -59.14 -40.72 -43.51
C VAL A 480 -58.79 -41.42 -44.83
N SER A 481 -57.61 -41.13 -45.40
CA SER A 481 -57.12 -41.75 -46.65
C SER A 481 -56.80 -43.25 -46.49
N ALA A 482 -56.75 -43.77 -45.27
CA ALA A 482 -56.56 -45.19 -44.96
C ALA A 482 -57.88 -45.98 -44.77
N LEU A 483 -59.04 -45.33 -44.88
CA LEU A 483 -60.35 -46.00 -44.83
C LEU A 483 -60.63 -46.73 -46.16
N GLN A 484 -61.51 -47.73 -46.11
CA GLN A 484 -61.83 -48.59 -47.25
C GLN A 484 -63.25 -48.31 -47.75
N GLU A 485 -63.37 -47.84 -48.99
CA GLU A 485 -64.62 -47.44 -49.65
C GLU A 485 -65.69 -48.53 -49.59
N GLU A 486 -65.30 -49.80 -49.76
CA GLU A 486 -66.22 -50.93 -49.90
C GLU A 486 -67.03 -51.24 -48.63
N LYS A 487 -66.63 -50.67 -47.49
CA LYS A 487 -67.28 -50.83 -46.17
C LYS A 487 -68.42 -49.84 -45.92
N TYR A 488 -68.55 -48.79 -46.72
CA TYR A 488 -69.45 -47.67 -46.44
C TYR A 488 -70.53 -47.49 -47.52
N THR A 489 -71.56 -46.72 -47.22
CA THR A 489 -72.57 -46.33 -48.24
C THR A 489 -71.97 -45.35 -49.25
N PRO A 490 -72.33 -45.43 -50.54
CA PRO A 490 -71.83 -44.51 -51.56
C PRO A 490 -72.08 -43.03 -51.23
N GLU A 491 -73.22 -42.73 -50.59
CA GLU A 491 -73.63 -41.38 -50.22
C GLU A 491 -72.74 -40.78 -49.12
N SER A 492 -72.51 -41.53 -48.03
CA SER A 492 -71.67 -41.03 -46.92
C SER A 492 -70.18 -40.99 -47.28
N TRP A 493 -69.74 -41.89 -48.16
CA TRP A 493 -68.38 -41.89 -48.69
C TRP A 493 -68.11 -40.72 -49.64
N ALA A 494 -69.09 -40.28 -50.44
CA ALA A 494 -68.94 -39.12 -51.31
C ALA A 494 -68.72 -37.81 -50.53
N GLU A 495 -69.44 -37.60 -49.43
CA GLU A 495 -69.27 -36.45 -48.53
C GLU A 495 -67.89 -36.46 -47.84
N LEU A 496 -67.40 -37.65 -47.46
CA LEU A 496 -66.03 -37.84 -46.98
C LEU A 496 -64.98 -37.47 -48.04
N GLN A 497 -65.17 -37.87 -49.31
CA GLN A 497 -64.23 -37.51 -50.38
C GLN A 497 -64.21 -36.01 -50.68
N GLU A 498 -65.34 -35.32 -50.65
CA GLU A 498 -65.41 -33.87 -50.86
C GLU A 498 -64.74 -33.08 -49.71
N THR A 499 -64.99 -33.48 -48.46
CA THR A 499 -64.32 -32.89 -47.29
C THR A 499 -62.82 -33.22 -47.25
N LEU A 500 -62.40 -34.43 -47.62
CA LEU A 500 -60.99 -34.82 -47.76
C LEU A 500 -60.27 -33.99 -48.85
N LYS A 501 -60.92 -33.74 -49.99
CA LYS A 501 -60.40 -32.87 -51.06
C LYS A 501 -60.22 -31.42 -50.57
N THR A 502 -61.17 -30.92 -49.78
CA THR A 502 -61.09 -29.58 -49.17
C THR A 502 -59.97 -29.51 -48.15
N ALA A 503 -59.84 -30.51 -47.27
CA ALA A 503 -58.77 -30.63 -46.29
C ALA A 503 -57.36 -30.68 -46.95
N ASN A 504 -57.20 -31.45 -48.03
CA ASN A 504 -55.96 -31.49 -48.81
C ASN A 504 -55.62 -30.15 -49.47
N SER A 505 -56.63 -29.37 -49.87
CA SER A 505 -56.44 -28.03 -50.44
C SER A 505 -55.92 -27.04 -49.37
N VAL A 506 -56.48 -27.07 -48.16
CA VAL A 506 -55.97 -26.30 -47.01
C VAL A 506 -54.58 -26.79 -46.58
N PHE A 507 -54.33 -28.10 -46.61
CA PHE A 507 -53.02 -28.67 -46.30
C PHE A 507 -51.93 -28.17 -47.26
N SER A 508 -52.25 -28.08 -48.55
CA SER A 508 -51.33 -27.64 -49.60
C SER A 508 -51.13 -26.12 -49.70
N ASN A 509 -52.11 -25.31 -49.27
CA ASN A 509 -52.03 -23.85 -49.32
C ASN A 509 -50.99 -23.27 -48.32
N GLU A 510 -49.83 -22.81 -48.78
CA GLU A 510 -48.78 -22.24 -47.92
C GLU A 510 -49.18 -20.99 -47.14
N ASN A 511 -50.24 -20.31 -47.56
CA ASN A 511 -50.79 -19.12 -46.91
C ASN A 511 -52.03 -19.43 -46.04
N ALA A 512 -52.33 -20.72 -45.78
CA ALA A 512 -53.46 -21.12 -44.94
C ALA A 512 -53.31 -20.59 -43.51
N THR A 513 -54.36 -19.96 -42.98
CA THR A 513 -54.40 -19.50 -41.58
C THR A 513 -54.60 -20.67 -40.63
N GLN A 514 -54.24 -20.50 -39.35
CA GLN A 514 -54.50 -21.54 -38.35
C GLN A 514 -56.00 -21.83 -38.22
N GLU A 515 -56.86 -20.82 -38.40
CA GLU A 515 -58.31 -21.02 -38.35
C GLU A 515 -58.79 -21.91 -39.52
N GLN A 516 -58.34 -21.67 -40.75
CA GLN A 516 -58.66 -22.53 -41.89
C GLN A 516 -58.18 -23.98 -41.68
N VAL A 517 -57.02 -24.16 -41.05
CA VAL A 517 -56.50 -25.50 -40.69
C VAL A 517 -57.37 -26.17 -39.62
N ASN A 518 -57.81 -25.42 -38.60
CA ASN A 518 -58.71 -25.91 -37.55
C ASN A 518 -60.10 -26.27 -38.10
N GLU A 519 -60.66 -25.43 -38.99
CA GLU A 519 -61.92 -25.68 -39.70
C GLU A 519 -61.82 -26.94 -40.58
N ALA A 520 -60.73 -27.11 -41.32
CA ALA A 520 -60.48 -28.30 -42.14
C ALA A 520 -60.40 -29.59 -41.31
N ILE A 521 -59.74 -29.56 -40.14
CA ILE A 521 -59.72 -30.68 -39.20
C ILE A 521 -61.14 -31.03 -38.75
N LYS A 522 -61.91 -30.03 -38.30
CA LYS A 522 -63.26 -30.19 -37.76
C LYS A 522 -64.26 -30.70 -38.82
N ALA A 523 -64.15 -30.22 -40.06
CA ALA A 523 -64.98 -30.68 -41.18
C ALA A 523 -64.68 -32.15 -41.52
N LEU A 524 -63.39 -32.51 -41.59
CA LEU A 524 -62.93 -33.87 -41.88
C LEU A 524 -63.26 -34.86 -40.75
N GLU A 525 -63.27 -34.40 -39.49
CA GLU A 525 -63.76 -35.16 -38.33
C GLU A 525 -65.28 -35.38 -38.39
N SER A 526 -66.05 -34.33 -38.71
CA SER A 526 -67.50 -34.41 -38.85
C SER A 526 -67.90 -35.43 -39.93
N ALA A 527 -67.31 -35.35 -41.13
CA ALA A 527 -67.60 -36.27 -42.23
C ALA A 527 -67.18 -37.71 -41.93
N LYS A 528 -66.01 -37.92 -41.30
CA LYS A 528 -65.57 -39.25 -40.84
C LYS A 528 -66.56 -39.87 -39.85
N ASN A 529 -67.12 -39.06 -38.95
CA ASN A 529 -68.10 -39.51 -37.95
C ASN A 529 -69.52 -39.67 -38.53
N ALA A 530 -69.78 -39.18 -39.74
CA ALA A 530 -71.04 -39.32 -40.48
C ALA A 530 -71.07 -40.54 -41.43
N LEU A 531 -69.97 -41.31 -41.52
CA LEU A 531 -69.91 -42.52 -42.33
C LEU A 531 -70.91 -43.58 -41.85
N ILE A 532 -71.65 -44.15 -42.81
CA ILE A 532 -72.62 -45.21 -42.59
C ILE A 532 -72.02 -46.51 -43.14
N GLU A 533 -71.89 -47.53 -42.30
CA GLU A 533 -71.45 -48.86 -42.74
C GLU A 533 -72.48 -49.49 -43.68
N LYS A 534 -71.99 -50.22 -44.68
CA LYS A 534 -72.80 -50.91 -45.68
C LYS A 534 -73.33 -52.23 -45.12
N GLU A 535 -74.66 -52.38 -45.09
CA GLU A 535 -75.30 -53.65 -44.75
C GLU A 535 -74.88 -54.77 -45.72
N VAL A 536 -74.73 -56.00 -45.19
CA VAL A 536 -74.04 -57.15 -45.81
C VAL A 536 -75.01 -58.19 -46.35
#